data_AF-A0A398DKC4-F1
#
_entry.id   AF-A0A398DKC4-F1
#
_cell.length_a   1.000
_cell.length_b   1.000
_cell.length_c   1.000
_cell.angle_alpha   90.00
_cell.angle_beta   90.00
_cell.angle_gamma   90.00
#
_symmetry.space_group_name_H-M   'P 1'
#
loop_
_entity.id
_entity.type
_entity.pdbx_description
1 polymer ?
#
loop_
_entity_poly.entity_id
_entity_poly.type
_entity_poly.pdbx_seq_one_letter_code
_entity_poly.pdbx_strand_id
1 'polypeptide(L)'
;MGRDCVKRKDAWFVPLYDGLRPAIVGMARRYARTWGLDADDLIQIAGYALWSCCGRYQDRPLGEQLRIGNTVARRTMLHWCDHEGRTPTHLGTAGTSPWFAAGTGEAFLSPQEEQ
;
A
#
# COMPACT_ATOMS: atom_id res chain seq x y z
N MET A 1 16.57 -26.00 20.13
CA MET A 1 15.32 -25.24 20.40
C MET A 1 15.39 -23.94 19.62
N GLY A 2 14.52 -23.69 18.64
CA GLY A 2 14.57 -22.41 17.91
C GLY A 2 13.71 -22.32 16.65
N ARG A 3 13.40 -23.47 16.00
CA ARG A 3 12.57 -23.49 14.80
C ARG A 3 11.06 -23.58 15.10
N ASP A 4 10.68 -24.22 16.21
CA ASP A 4 9.27 -24.43 16.58
C ASP A 4 8.64 -23.22 17.30
N CYS A 5 9.44 -22.40 18.00
CA CYS A 5 8.96 -21.19 18.65
C CYS A 5 8.54 -20.10 17.65
N VAL A 6 9.27 -19.97 16.53
CA VAL A 6 8.94 -19.00 15.46
C VAL A 6 7.65 -19.41 14.75
N LYS A 7 7.49 -20.71 14.43
CA LYS A 7 6.25 -21.22 13.80
C LYS A 7 4.99 -20.96 14.62
N ARG A 8 5.10 -20.95 15.96
CA ARG A 8 3.96 -20.70 16.85
C ARG A 8 3.62 -19.21 16.96
N LYS A 9 4.60 -18.31 16.81
CA LYS A 9 4.42 -16.87 16.93
C LYS A 9 3.73 -16.24 15.72
N ASP A 10 3.82 -16.86 14.54
CA ASP A 10 3.25 -16.34 13.29
C ASP A 10 2.00 -17.11 12.82
N ALA A 11 1.46 -18.02 13.65
CA ALA A 11 0.28 -18.80 13.31
C ALA A 11 -0.97 -17.93 13.03
N TRP A 12 -1.03 -16.73 13.61
CA TRP A 12 -2.10 -15.75 13.38
C TRP A 12 -2.14 -15.26 11.92
N PHE A 13 -1.00 -15.28 11.21
CA PHE A 13 -0.88 -14.67 9.89
C PHE A 13 -1.54 -15.51 8.80
N VAL A 14 -1.49 -16.83 8.91
CA VAL A 14 -2.01 -17.77 7.90
C VAL A 14 -3.49 -17.50 7.56
N PRO A 15 -4.44 -17.51 8.52
CA PRO A 15 -5.85 -17.27 8.21
C PRO A 15 -6.11 -15.85 7.68
N LEU A 16 -5.33 -14.85 8.12
CA LEU A 16 -5.42 -13.49 7.61
C LEU A 16 -4.98 -13.41 6.14
N TYR A 17 -3.81 -13.98 5.83
CA TYR A 17 -3.24 -13.94 4.49
C TYR A 17 -4.10 -14.74 3.51
N ASP A 18 -4.53 -15.95 3.87
CA ASP A 18 -5.38 -16.78 3.02
C ASP A 18 -6.72 -16.10 2.72
N GLY A 19 -7.32 -15.44 3.73
CA GLY A 19 -8.57 -14.69 3.54
C GLY A 19 -8.44 -13.46 2.65
N LEU A 20 -7.26 -12.83 2.59
CA LEU A 20 -7.00 -11.63 1.77
C LEU A 20 -6.36 -11.93 0.42
N ARG A 21 -5.73 -13.09 0.25
CA ARG A 21 -4.92 -13.43 -0.92
C ARG A 21 -5.66 -13.19 -2.26
N PRO A 22 -6.93 -13.60 -2.45
CA PRO A 22 -7.63 -13.33 -3.71
C PRO A 22 -7.77 -11.83 -4.01
N ALA A 23 -8.06 -11.01 -2.99
CA ALA A 23 -8.20 -9.57 -3.13
C ALA A 23 -6.86 -8.90 -3.41
N ILE A 24 -5.79 -9.31 -2.70
CA ILE A 24 -4.42 -8.82 -2.92
C ILE A 24 -3.98 -9.10 -4.36
N VAL A 25 -4.13 -10.34 -4.84
CA VAL A 25 -3.75 -10.72 -6.21
C VAL A 25 -4.56 -9.93 -7.24
N GLY A 26 -5.86 -9.74 -7.01
CA GLY A 26 -6.72 -8.93 -7.87
C GLY A 26 -6.29 -7.46 -7.94
N MET A 27 -5.98 -6.86 -6.79
CA MET A 27 -5.48 -5.48 -6.70
C MET A 27 -4.10 -5.34 -7.34
N ALA A 28 -3.15 -6.21 -7.00
CA ALA A 28 -1.79 -6.20 -7.52
C ALA A 28 -1.79 -6.27 -9.05
N ARG A 29 -2.54 -7.21 -9.65
CA ARG A 29 -2.66 -7.30 -11.12
C ARG A 29 -3.26 -6.04 -11.76
N ARG A 30 -4.21 -5.39 -11.08
CA ARG A 30 -4.80 -4.15 -11.58
C ARG A 30 -3.79 -3.01 -11.52
N TYR A 31 -3.12 -2.83 -10.39
CA TYR A 31 -2.14 -1.76 -10.19
C TYR A 31 -0.90 -1.96 -11.06
N ALA A 32 -0.38 -3.18 -11.16
CA ALA A 32 0.71 -3.55 -12.06
C ALA A 32 0.45 -3.11 -13.50
N ARG A 33 -0.77 -3.37 -14.02
CA ARG A 33 -1.15 -2.92 -15.37
C ARG A 33 -1.23 -1.39 -15.49
N THR A 34 -1.71 -0.70 -14.46
CA THR A 34 -1.92 0.76 -14.49
C THR A 34 -0.62 1.56 -14.35
N TRP A 35 0.35 1.07 -13.58
CA TRP A 35 1.63 1.74 -13.33
C TRP A 35 2.82 1.11 -14.08
N GLY A 36 2.60 0.02 -14.83
CA GLY A 36 3.65 -0.67 -15.58
C GLY A 36 4.66 -1.38 -14.68
N LEU A 37 4.20 -2.00 -13.59
CA LEU A 37 5.00 -2.71 -12.59
C LEU A 37 4.77 -4.22 -12.66
N ASP A 38 5.59 -5.00 -11.95
CA ASP A 38 5.34 -6.42 -11.72
C ASP A 38 4.27 -6.61 -10.63
N ALA A 39 3.30 -7.50 -10.90
CA ALA A 39 2.27 -7.84 -9.92
C ALA A 39 2.84 -8.66 -8.76
N ASP A 40 3.87 -9.47 -8.99
CA ASP A 40 4.45 -10.32 -7.95
C ASP A 40 5.18 -9.49 -6.89
N ASP A 41 5.85 -8.40 -7.29
CA ASP A 41 6.44 -7.43 -6.35
C ASP A 41 5.38 -6.82 -5.43
N LEU A 42 4.26 -6.36 -6.02
CA LEU A 42 3.14 -5.81 -5.25
C LEU A 42 2.53 -6.82 -4.28
N ILE A 43 2.44 -8.10 -4.66
CA ILE A 43 1.95 -9.18 -3.79
C ILE A 43 2.92 -9.39 -2.61
N GLN A 44 4.23 -9.41 -2.87
CA GLN A 44 5.25 -9.57 -1.82
C GLN A 44 5.21 -8.41 -0.82
N ILE A 45 5.14 -7.17 -1.32
CA ILE A 45 5.06 -5.96 -0.50
C ILE A 45 3.79 -5.97 0.36
N ALA A 46 2.65 -6.34 -0.22
CA ALA A 46 1.41 -6.48 0.53
C ALA A 46 1.52 -7.55 1.63
N GLY A 47 2.11 -8.71 1.32
CA GLY A 47 2.34 -9.78 2.29
C GLY A 47 3.22 -9.34 3.46
N TYR A 48 4.33 -8.66 3.16
CA TYR A 48 5.24 -8.12 4.17
C TYR A 48 4.56 -7.06 5.05
N ALA A 49 3.79 -6.15 4.46
CA ALA A 49 3.07 -5.13 5.19
C ALA A 49 1.99 -5.72 6.11
N LEU A 50 1.28 -6.75 5.65
CA LEU A 50 0.32 -7.46 6.49
C LEU A 50 1.02 -8.09 7.69
N TRP A 51 2.12 -8.81 7.47
CA TRP A 51 2.86 -9.46 8.56
C TRP A 51 3.37 -8.43 9.58
N SER A 52 3.94 -7.32 9.09
CA SER A 52 4.55 -6.29 9.95
C SER A 52 3.52 -5.41 10.69
N CYS A 53 2.41 -5.06 10.04
CA CYS A 53 1.45 -4.09 10.59
C CYS A 53 0.25 -4.73 11.28
N CYS A 54 -0.13 -5.96 10.91
CA CYS A 54 -1.35 -6.58 11.43
C CYS A 54 -1.14 -7.42 12.68
N GLY A 55 0.10 -7.77 13.05
CA GLY A 55 0.37 -8.63 14.21
C GLY A 55 -0.18 -8.09 15.54
N ARG A 56 -0.24 -6.76 15.70
CA ARG A 56 -0.84 -6.11 16.88
C ARG A 56 -2.37 -6.29 17.02
N TYR A 57 -3.02 -6.84 16.00
CA TYR A 57 -4.47 -7.09 15.97
C TYR A 57 -4.81 -8.58 16.01
N GLN A 58 -3.84 -9.46 16.27
CA GLN A 58 -4.04 -10.91 16.25
C GLN A 58 -5.15 -11.41 17.20
N ASP A 59 -5.42 -10.67 18.30
CA ASP A 59 -6.44 -11.02 19.28
C ASP A 59 -7.84 -10.46 18.93
N ARG A 60 -7.97 -9.73 17.81
CA ARG A 60 -9.26 -9.22 17.31
C ARG A 60 -10.02 -10.29 16.55
N PRO A 61 -11.36 -10.20 16.41
CA PRO A 61 -12.10 -11.10 15.52
C PRO A 61 -11.55 -11.08 14.10
N LEU A 62 -11.49 -12.25 13.43
CA LEU A 62 -10.91 -12.39 12.09
C LEU A 62 -11.52 -11.41 11.07
N GLY A 63 -12.84 -11.17 11.11
CA GLY A 63 -13.49 -10.20 10.23
C GLY A 63 -13.00 -8.75 10.41
N GLU A 64 -12.55 -8.37 11.61
CA GLU A 64 -11.90 -7.08 11.86
C GLU A 64 -10.47 -7.06 11.34
N GLN A 65 -9.72 -8.14 11.58
CA GLN A 65 -8.36 -8.30 11.04
C GLN A 65 -8.35 -8.21 9.51
N LEU A 66 -9.30 -8.85 8.83
CA LEU A 66 -9.45 -8.80 7.37
C LEU A 66 -9.72 -7.37 6.86
N ARG A 67 -10.58 -6.59 7.53
CA ARG A 67 -10.85 -5.19 7.15
C ARG A 67 -9.62 -4.30 7.29
N ILE A 68 -8.90 -4.45 8.41
CA ILE A 68 -7.65 -3.73 8.67
C ILE A 68 -6.59 -4.14 7.65
N GLY A 69 -6.39 -5.45 7.47
CA GLY A 69 -5.40 -5.99 6.53
C GLY A 69 -5.65 -5.58 5.09
N ASN A 70 -6.91 -5.60 4.63
CA ASN A 70 -7.25 -5.10 3.29
C ASN A 70 -6.87 -3.62 3.12
N THR A 71 -7.08 -2.79 4.15
CA THR A 71 -6.69 -1.38 4.14
C THR A 71 -5.17 -1.21 4.08
N VAL A 72 -4.43 -1.99 4.88
CA VAL A 72 -2.96 -2.02 4.89
C VAL A 72 -2.44 -2.41 3.52
N ALA A 73 -2.83 -3.58 3.00
CA ALA A 73 -2.38 -4.08 1.71
C ALA A 73 -2.66 -3.07 0.57
N ARG A 74 -3.89 -2.54 0.50
CA ARG A 74 -4.26 -1.55 -0.52
C ARG A 74 -3.40 -0.30 -0.46
N ARG A 75 -3.22 0.30 0.73
CA ARG A 75 -2.47 1.55 0.88
C ARG A 75 -0.98 1.36 0.61
N THR A 76 -0.40 0.26 1.08
CA THR A 76 1.01 -0.03 0.83
C THR A 76 1.28 -0.23 -0.66
N MET A 77 0.45 -1.01 -1.36
CA MET A 77 0.63 -1.19 -2.81
C MET A 77 0.45 0.11 -3.58
N LEU A 78 -0.51 0.97 -3.23
CA LEU A 78 -0.68 2.27 -3.87
C LEU A 78 0.53 3.18 -3.64
N HIS A 79 1.03 3.25 -2.40
CA HIS A 79 2.22 4.03 -2.08
C HIS A 79 3.45 3.53 -2.85
N TRP A 80 3.60 2.21 -2.99
CA TRP A 80 4.65 1.62 -3.81
C TRP A 80 4.49 1.95 -5.29
N CYS A 81 3.26 1.90 -5.82
CA CYS A 81 2.98 2.28 -7.21
C CYS A 81 3.31 3.75 -7.46
N ASP A 82 3.02 4.64 -6.52
CA ASP A 82 3.37 6.06 -6.62
C ASP A 82 4.89 6.30 -6.50
N HIS A 83 5.61 5.43 -5.78
CA HIS A 83 7.06 5.53 -5.60
C HIS A 83 7.87 4.98 -6.79
N GLU A 84 7.54 3.77 -7.24
CA GLU A 84 8.27 3.04 -8.29
C GLU A 84 7.65 3.20 -9.69
N GLY A 85 6.35 3.47 -9.74
CA GLY A 85 5.64 3.55 -11.00
C GLY A 85 6.00 4.80 -11.79
N ARG A 86 6.08 4.64 -13.12
CA ARG A 86 6.00 5.79 -14.02
C ARG A 86 4.58 6.37 -13.95
N THR A 87 4.41 7.61 -14.40
CA THR A 87 3.09 8.27 -14.50
C THR A 87 2.05 7.29 -15.05
N PRO A 88 0.89 7.10 -14.40
CA PRO A 88 -0.05 6.03 -14.74
C PRO A 88 -0.37 6.02 -16.24
N THR A 89 -0.09 4.90 -16.93
CA THR A 89 -0.08 4.80 -18.40
C THR A 89 -1.46 4.98 -19.06
N HIS A 90 -2.54 5.03 -18.27
CA HIS A 90 -3.90 5.28 -18.76
C HIS A 90 -4.52 6.61 -18.28
N LEU A 91 -3.84 7.36 -17.42
CA LEU A 91 -4.23 8.73 -17.10
C LEU A 91 -3.46 9.66 -18.04
N GLY A 92 -3.89 9.68 -19.31
CA GLY A 92 -3.36 10.61 -20.29
C GLY A 92 -3.37 12.02 -19.71
N THR A 93 -2.17 12.60 -19.53
CA THR A 93 -1.90 14.04 -19.48
C THR A 93 -2.97 14.91 -18.81
N ALA A 94 -3.49 14.49 -17.66
CA ALA A 94 -4.36 15.31 -16.83
C ALA A 94 -3.58 15.72 -15.59
N GLY A 95 -2.77 16.77 -15.77
CA GLY A 95 -2.23 17.59 -14.68
C GLY A 95 -1.28 16.85 -13.73
N THR A 96 -0.01 17.18 -13.83
CA THR A 96 0.92 17.14 -12.71
C THR A 96 0.34 17.91 -11.52
N SER A 97 -0.43 17.22 -10.68
CA SER A 97 -0.79 17.66 -9.34
C SER A 97 -0.44 16.54 -8.38
N PRO A 98 0.78 16.54 -7.80
CA PRO A 98 1.05 15.69 -6.66
C PRO A 98 0.17 16.19 -5.50
N TRP A 99 -0.78 15.36 -5.06
CA TRP A 99 -1.63 15.63 -3.89
C TRP A 99 -0.84 15.61 -2.55
N PHE A 100 0.49 15.50 -2.64
CA PHE A 100 1.44 15.75 -1.56
C PHE A 100 2.37 16.92 -1.94
N ALA A 101 1.84 18.13 -2.01
CA ALA A 101 2.65 19.32 -1.70
C ALA A 101 2.44 19.64 -0.21
N ALA A 102 2.86 18.73 0.66
CA ALA A 102 3.01 19.00 2.08
C ALA A 102 4.45 19.50 2.30
N GLY A 103 4.60 20.82 2.38
CA GLY A 103 5.78 21.46 2.97
C GLY A 103 6.86 21.91 1.99
N THR A 104 6.66 23.07 1.37
CA THR A 104 7.73 24.07 1.24
C THR A 104 7.16 25.39 1.71
N GLY A 105 7.63 25.83 2.88
CA GLY A 105 7.46 27.21 3.30
C GLY A 105 8.21 28.17 2.37
N GLU A 106 7.80 29.43 2.46
CA GLU A 106 8.37 30.61 1.79
C GLU A 106 8.05 30.69 0.28
N ALA A 107 7.49 31.77 -0.28
CA ALA A 107 7.33 33.13 0.18
C ALA A 107 6.00 33.71 -0.33
N PHE A 108 5.33 34.45 0.55
CA PHE A 108 4.29 35.40 0.19
C PHE A 108 5.00 36.54 -0.57
N LEU A 109 4.92 36.55 -1.91
CA LEU A 109 5.33 37.70 -2.70
C LEU A 109 4.09 38.56 -2.99
N SER A 110 4.16 39.79 -2.50
CA SER A 110 3.17 40.87 -2.59
C SER A 110 2.66 41.13 -4.02
N PRO A 111 1.44 41.66 -4.18
CA PRO A 111 0.98 42.15 -5.47
C PRO A 111 1.72 43.45 -5.83
N GLN A 112 2.46 43.44 -6.94
CA GLN A 112 2.91 44.68 -7.59
C GLN A 112 1.81 45.21 -8.52
N GLU A 113 1.63 46.52 -8.43
CA GLU A 113 0.80 47.40 -9.26
C GLU A 113 1.24 47.47 -10.73
N GLU A 114 0.48 48.27 -11.51
CA GLU A 114 0.63 48.73 -12.91
C GLU A 114 -0.10 47.87 -13.96
N GLN A 115 -1.06 48.39 -14.73
CA GLN A 115 -1.30 49.76 -15.24
C GLN A 115 -2.78 50.12 -15.34
#